data_AF-A0A2E1X0V1-F1
#
_entry.id   AF-A0A2E1X0V1-F1
#
_cell.length_a   1.000
_cell.length_b   1.000
_cell.length_c   1.000
_cell.angle_alpha   90.00
_cell.angle_beta   90.00
_cell.angle_gamma   90.00
#
_symmetry.space_group_name_H-M   'P 1'
#
loop_
_entity.id
_entity.type
_entity.pdbx_description
1 polymer ?
#
loop_
_entity_poly.entity_id
_entity_poly.type
_entity_poly.pdbx_seq_one_letter_code
_entity_poly.pdbx_strand_id
1 'polypeptide(L)' 'MARNRTLWIYCVTFTLLTANLPAQTFHHLIGGPFDDRPSCISKTEDGGWIISGDESYQPFV' A
#
# COMPACT_ATOMS: atom_id res chain seq x y z
N MET A 1 -20.95 22.03 33.63
CA MET A 1 -19.49 21.86 33.78
C MET A 1 -19.04 20.50 33.20
N ALA A 2 -19.26 20.25 31.91
CA ALA A 2 -19.00 18.93 31.27
C ALA A 2 -18.30 19.06 29.90
N ARG A 3 -17.64 20.20 29.64
CA ARG A 3 -17.19 20.59 28.30
C ARG A 3 -15.85 19.98 27.85
N ASN A 4 -15.05 19.42 28.77
CA ASN A 4 -13.69 18.99 28.45
C ASN A 4 -13.50 17.46 28.40
N ARG A 5 -14.48 16.66 28.87
CA ARG A 5 -14.35 15.19 28.92
C ARG A 5 -14.69 14.54 27.58
N THR A 6 -15.68 15.08 26.87
CA THR A 6 -16.09 14.56 25.56
C THR A 6 -15.01 14.73 24.50
N LEU A 7 -14.32 15.88 24.51
CA LEU A 7 -13.18 16.13 23.60
C LEU A 7 -12.04 15.12 23.84
N TRP A 8 -11.74 14.84 25.11
CA TRP A 8 -10.70 13.88 25.48
C TRP A 8 -11.06 12.45 25.03
N ILE A 9 -12.32 12.06 25.17
CA ILE A 9 -12.82 10.77 24.66
C ILE A 9 -12.64 10.69 23.15
N TYR A 10 -13.04 11.72 22.39
CA TYR A 10 -12.86 11.73 20.93
C TYR A 10 -11.38 11.63 20.52
N CYS A 11 -10.49 12.36 21.20
CA CYS A 11 -9.06 12.27 20.95
C CYS A 11 -8.52 10.86 21.21
N VAL A 12 -8.89 10.25 22.34
CA VAL A 12 -8.45 8.89 22.69
C VAL A 12 -8.98 7.88 21.67
N THR A 13 -10.26 7.95 21.31
CA THR A 13 -10.84 7.05 20.30
C THR A 13 -10.20 7.20 18.92
N PHE A 14 -9.84 8.42 18.51
CA PHE A 14 -9.16 8.67 17.23
C PHE A 14 -7.75 8.07 17.22
N THR A 15 -6.99 8.25 18.31
CA THR A 15 -5.64 7.65 18.41
C THR A 15 -5.67 6.13 18.42
N LEU A 16 -6.65 5.52 19.10
CA LEU A 16 -6.82 4.06 19.15
C LEU A 16 -7.25 3.48 17.80
N LEU A 17 -7.99 4.25 16.99
CA LEU A 17 -8.40 3.85 15.64
C LEU A 17 -7.21 3.81 14.67
N THR A 18 -6.25 4.73 14.81
CA THR A 18 -5.10 4.83 13.91
C THR A 18 -3.88 4.01 14.36
N ALA A 19 -3.84 3.54 15.61
CA ALA A 19 -2.68 2.85 16.19
C ALA A 19 -2.36 1.49 15.52
N ASN A 20 -3.31 0.91 14.81
CA ASN A 20 -3.21 -0.45 14.25
C ASN A 20 -3.13 -0.45 12.72
N LEU A 21 -2.92 0.72 12.10
CA LEU A 21 -2.74 0.78 10.65
C LEU A 21 -1.45 0.02 10.33
N PRO A 22 -1.51 -1.06 9.53
CA PRO A 22 -0.31 -1.74 9.11
C PRO A 22 0.57 -0.71 8.41
N ALA A 23 1.79 -0.52 8.91
CA ALA A 23 2.79 0.24 8.17
C ALA A 23 2.95 -0.47 6.82
N GLN A 24 2.73 0.25 5.72
CA GLN A 24 2.94 -0.29 4.38
C GLN A 24 4.41 -0.64 4.26
N THR A 25 4.74 -1.91 4.51
CA THR A 25 6.06 -2.46 4.21
C THR A 25 6.13 -2.59 2.70
N PHE A 26 7.27 -2.21 2.11
CA PHE A 26 7.56 -2.66 0.75
C PHE A 26 7.60 -4.17 0.79
N HIS A 27 6.55 -4.80 0.30
CA HIS A 27 6.59 -6.22 0.05
C HIS A 27 7.49 -6.44 -1.17
N HIS A 28 8.62 -7.10 -0.96
CA HIS A 28 9.41 -7.68 -2.05
C HIS A 28 8.60 -8.87 -2.59
N LEU A 29 7.62 -8.58 -3.43
CA LEU A 29 6.65 -9.53 -3.94
C LEU A 29 6.87 -9.67 -5.44
N ILE A 30 7.15 -10.92 -5.80
CA ILE A 30 6.95 -11.58 -7.09
C ILE A 30 7.94 -11.18 -8.19
N GLY A 31 8.73 -12.17 -8.61
CA GLY A 31 9.80 -12.05 -9.58
C GLY A 31 10.76 -13.23 -9.48
N GLY A 32 11.50 -13.49 -10.54
CA GLY A 32 12.59 -14.47 -10.56
C GLY A 32 13.96 -13.84 -10.34
N PRO A 33 15.04 -14.61 -10.49
CA PRO A 33 16.41 -14.10 -10.49
C PRO A 33 16.76 -13.34 -11.78
N PHE A 34 15.83 -13.22 -12.73
CA PHE A 34 16.03 -12.50 -13.98
C PHE A 34 15.31 -11.17 -13.95
N ASP A 35 15.83 -10.22 -14.74
CA ASP A 35 15.23 -8.90 -14.88
C ASP A 35 13.78 -8.98 -15.38
N ASP A 36 12.87 -8.30 -14.69
CA ASP A 36 11.51 -8.12 -15.18
C ASP A 36 11.49 -7.16 -16.36
N ARG A 37 10.79 -7.54 -17.42
CA ARG A 37 10.71 -6.76 -18.66
C ARG A 37 9.26 -6.39 -18.94
N PRO A 38 8.90 -5.09 -18.85
CA PRO A 38 7.59 -4.64 -19.25
C PRO A 38 7.41 -4.83 -20.76
N SER A 39 6.27 -5.39 -21.17
CA SER A 39 5.91 -5.63 -22.57
C SER A 39 5.00 -4.54 -23.12
N CYS A 40 4.30 -3.80 -22.26
CA CYS A 40 3.38 -2.75 -22.64
C CYS A 40 3.39 -1.59 -21.63
N ILE A 41 3.22 -0.38 -22.16
CA ILE A 41 2.99 0.84 -21.40
C ILE A 41 1.81 1.59 -21.99
N SER A 42 0.86 2.00 -21.14
CA SER A 42 -0.31 2.77 -21.54
C SER A 42 -0.55 3.94 -20.59
N LYS A 43 -0.99 5.07 -21.12
CA LYS A 43 -1.28 6.28 -20.34
C LYS A 43 -2.77 6.32 -20.00
N THR A 44 -3.11 6.65 -18.76
CA THR A 44 -4.50 6.79 -18.31
C THR A 44 -4.99 8.23 -18.47
N GLU A 45 -6.31 8.40 -18.57
CA GLU A 45 -6.94 9.71 -18.78
C GLU A 45 -6.73 10.68 -17.62
N ASP A 46 -6.57 10.15 -16.40
CA ASP A 46 -6.24 10.92 -15.20
C ASP A 46 -4.76 11.33 -15.12
N GLY A 47 -3.95 11.02 -16.14
CA GLY A 47 -2.53 11.39 -16.22
C GLY A 47 -1.58 10.37 -15.59
N GLY A 48 -2.09 9.23 -15.12
CA GLY A 48 -1.29 8.09 -14.67
C GLY A 48 -0.76 7.21 -15.81
N TRP A 49 -0.16 6.09 -15.42
CA TRP A 49 0.43 5.09 -16.32
C TRP A 49 0.12 3.68 -15.85
N ILE A 50 -0.19 2.81 -16.81
CA ILE A 50 -0.31 1.36 -16.62
C ILE A 50 0.89 0.72 -17.31
N ILE A 51 1.60 -0.16 -16.59
CA ILE A 51 2.72 -0.94 -17.09
C ILE A 51 2.37 -2.42 -16.90
N SER A 52 2.48 -3.22 -17.95
CA SER A 52 2.28 -4.67 -17.88
C SER A 52 3.46 -5.41 -18.52
N GLY A 53 3.73 -6.63 -18.07
CA GLY A 53 4.85 -7.45 -18.52
C GLY A 53 4.72 -8.85 -17.94
N ASP A 54 5.64 -9.72 -18.36
CA ASP A 54 5.76 -11.07 -17.80
C ASP A 54 6.79 -11.05 -16.68
N GLU A 55 6.46 -11.73 -15.57
CA GLU A 55 7.40 -11.96 -14.48
C GLU A 55 8.11 -13.30 -14.66
N SER A 56 9.38 -13.38 -14.28
CA SER A 56 10.15 -14.61 -14.33
C SER A 56 9.90 -15.51 -13.11
N TYR A 57 8.65 -15.84 -12.78
CA TYR A 57 8.32 -16.57 -11.55
C TYR A 57 9.14 -17.87 -11.37
N GLN A 58 9.81 -18.01 -10.23
CA GLN A 58 10.40 -19.27 -9.79
C GLN A 58 9.69 -19.73 -8.52
N PRO A 59 9.13 -20.96 -8.49
CA PRO A 59 8.65 -21.53 -7.24
C PRO A 59 9.86 -21.75 -6.33
N PHE A 60 9.79 -21.23 -5.10
CA PHE A 60 10.79 -21.45 -4.07
C PHE A 60 10.91 -22.96 -3.81
N VAL A 61 12.03 -23.56 -4.21
CA VAL A 61 12.36 -24.98 -3.96
C VAL A 61 12.99 -25.12 -2.58
#